data_AF-A0A1F6F1G8-F1
#
_entry.id   AF-A0A1F6F1G8-F1
#
_cell.length_a   1.000
_cell.length_b   1.000
_cell.length_c   1.000
_cell.angle_alpha   90.00
_cell.angle_beta   90.00
_cell.angle_gamma   90.00
#
_symmetry.space_group_name_H-M   'P 1'
#
loop_
_entity.id
_entity.type
_entity.pdbx_description
1 polymer ?
#
loop_
_entity_poly.entity_id
_entity_poly.type
_entity_poly.pdbx_seq_one_letter_code
_entity_poly.pdbx_strand_id
1 'polypeptide(L)' 'MAIISINLALINLIPVPALDGGRLLFVLIESIIRRPIKPVVARSVNALGFIFLILLMLVVTAHDIFRIVG' A
#
# COMPACT_ATOMS: atom_id res chain seq x y z
N MET A 1 -24.44 -6.21 4.35
CA MET A 1 -23.19 -6.29 5.16
C MET A 1 -22.10 -7.11 4.47
N ALA A 2 -22.36 -8.34 4.00
CA ALA A 2 -21.34 -9.18 3.34
C ALA A 2 -20.69 -8.56 2.08
N ILE A 3 -21.46 -7.87 1.23
CA ILE A 3 -20.95 -7.24 -0.01
C ILE A 3 -19.93 -6.13 0.27
N ILE A 4 -20.15 -5.31 1.30
CA ILE A 4 -19.23 -4.24 1.68
C ILE A 4 -17.94 -4.84 2.25
N SER A 5 -18.04 -5.87 3.11
CA SER A 5 -16.88 -6.59 3.64
C SER A 5 -16.03 -7.25 2.55
N ILE A 6 -16.66 -7.83 1.53
CA ILE A 6 -15.96 -8.43 0.38
C ILE A 6 -15.24 -7.34 -0.44
N ASN A 7 -15.89 -6.21 -0.68
CA ASN A 7 -15.27 -5.11 -1.43
C ASN A 7 -14.09 -4.49 -0.67
N LEU A 8 -14.23 -4.30 0.65
CA LEU A 8 -13.15 -3.85 1.51
C LEU A 8 -11.99 -4.86 1.56
N ALA A 9 -12.29 -6.16 1.60
CA ALA A 9 -11.27 -7.20 1.57
C ALA A 9 -10.52 -7.24 0.24
N LEU A 10 -11.23 -7.08 -0.89
CA LEU A 10 -10.65 -6.98 -2.23
C LEU A 10 -9.75 -5.74 -2.37
N ILE A 11 -10.19 -4.57 -1.91
CA ILE A 11 -9.39 -3.33 -1.92
C ILE A 11 -8.17 -3.46 -1.01
N ASN A 12 -8.31 -4.07 0.18
CA ASN A 12 -7.16 -4.30 1.07
C ASN A 12 -6.21 -5.37 0.54
N LEU A 13 -6.66 -6.31 -0.29
CA LEU A 13 -5.79 -7.29 -0.95
C LEU A 13 -4.95 -6.66 -2.07
N ILE A 14 -5.29 -5.46 -2.54
CA ILE A 14 -4.41 -4.72 -3.43
C ILE A 14 -3.12 -4.42 -2.65
N PRO A 15 -1.94 -4.84 -3.14
CA PRO A 15 -0.67 -4.64 -2.46
C PRO A 15 -0.27 -3.16 -2.52
N VAL A 16 -0.95 -2.33 -1.73
CA VAL A 16 -0.60 -0.93 -1.55
C VAL A 16 0.25 -0.85 -0.29
N PRO A 17 1.53 -0.46 -0.40
CA PRO A 17 2.44 -0.35 0.73
C PRO A 17 1.99 0.78 1.66
N ALA A 18 1.16 0.44 2.65
CA ALA A 18 0.54 1.30 3.66
C ALA A 18 -0.60 0.56 4.40
N LEU A 19 -1.26 -0.37 3.71
CA LEU A 19 -2.50 -1.04 4.17
C LEU A 19 -2.21 -2.44 4.74
N ASP A 20 -3.10 -2.92 5.62
CA ASP A 20 -2.97 -4.21 6.31
C ASP A 20 -2.72 -5.40 5.36
N GLY A 21 -3.30 -5.38 4.15
CA GLY A 21 -3.13 -6.46 3.18
C GLY A 21 -1.78 -6.49 2.46
N GLY A 22 -1.00 -5.41 2.44
CA GLY A 22 0.37 -5.44 1.93
C GLY A 22 1.28 -6.32 2.80
N ARG A 23 1.12 -6.23 4.13
CA ARG A 23 1.81 -7.11 5.09
C ARG A 23 1.31 -8.55 5.01
N LEU A 24 0.00 -8.73 4.82
CA LEU A 24 -0.64 -10.04 4.70
C LEU A 24 -0.21 -10.77 3.42
N LEU A 25 -0.03 -10.05 2.31
CA LEU A 25 0.56 -10.58 1.08
C LEU A 25 2.03 -10.96 1.24
N PHE A 26 2.84 -10.16 1.93
CA PHE A 26 4.22 -10.53 2.24
C PHE A 26 4.29 -11.86 3.00
N VAL A 27 3.44 -12.06 4.00
CA VAL A 27 3.35 -13.30 4.78
C VAL A 27 2.81 -14.47 3.95
N LEU A 28 1.82 -14.24 3.07
CA LEU A 28 1.33 -15.25 2.12
C LEU A 28 2.43 -15.69 1.16
N ILE A 29 3.18 -14.75 0.61
CA ILE A 29 4.33 -15.01 -0.27
C ILE A 29 5.42 -15.77 0.51
N GLU A 30 5.68 -15.40 1.77
CA GLU A 30 6.61 -16.09 2.66
C GLU A 30 6.20 -17.55 2.91
N SER A 31 4.89 -17.79 3.08
CA SER A 31 4.29 -19.12 3.24
C SER A 31 4.41 -19.97 1.97
N ILE A 32 4.26 -19.35 0.79
CA ILE A 32 4.42 -20.01 -0.51
C ILE A 32 5.90 -20.30 -0.82
N ILE A 33 6.80 -19.34 -0.58
CA ILE A 33 8.24 -19.43 -0.89
C ILE A 33 9.00 -20.24 0.17
N ARG A 34 8.37 -20.52 1.34
CA ARG A 34 8.95 -21.23 2.49
C ARG A 34 10.30 -20.65 2.97
N ARG A 35 10.59 -19.39 2.64
CA ARG A 35 11.77 -18.67 3.15
C ARG A 35 11.33 -17.43 3.89
N PRO A 36 11.88 -17.19 5.09
CA PRO A 36 11.47 -16.05 5.87
C PRO A 36 11.94 -14.75 5.22
N ILE A 37 11.01 -13.86 4.92
CA ILE A 37 11.32 -12.50 4.49
C ILE A 37 11.60 -11.72 5.77
N LYS A 38 12.79 -11.13 5.87
CA LYS A 38 13.16 -10.39 7.08
C LYS A 38 12.10 -9.33 7.36
N PRO A 39 11.50 -9.29 8.58
CA PRO A 39 10.45 -8.34 8.91
C PRO A 39 10.91 -6.88 8.79
N VAL A 40 12.23 -6.64 8.91
CA VAL A 40 12.86 -5.35 8.64
C VAL A 40 12.67 -4.91 7.18
N VAL A 41 12.81 -5.83 6.22
CA VAL A 41 12.64 -5.52 4.79
C VAL A 41 11.18 -5.19 4.48
N ALA A 42 10.24 -5.98 4.99
CA ALA A 42 8.81 -5.71 4.82
C ALA A 42 8.42 -4.34 5.41
N ARG A 43 8.98 -3.99 6.58
CA ARG A 43 8.73 -2.69 7.24
C ARG A 43 9.35 -1.52 6.48
N SER A 44 10.57 -1.67 5.98
CA SER A 44 11.25 -0.66 5.16
C SER A 44 10.55 -0.43 3.82
N VAL A 45 10.10 -1.50 3.15
CA VAL A 45 9.35 -1.39 1.88
C VAL A 45 8.00 -0.71 2.10
N ASN A 46 7.28 -1.05 3.18
CA ASN A 46 6.05 -0.34 3.54
C ASN A 46 6.30 1.14 3.83
N ALA A 47 7.34 1.47 4.61
CA ALA A 47 7.67 2.85 4.93
C ALA A 47 8.06 3.65 3.67
N LEU A 48 8.87 3.06 2.78
CA LEU A 48 9.25 3.67 1.50
C LEU A 48 8.04 3.90 0.60
N GLY A 49 7.16 2.90 0.47
CA GLY A 49 5.93 3.03 -0.31
C GLY A 49 4.98 4.07 0.26
N PHE A 50 4.87 4.17 1.58
CA PHE A 50 4.06 5.20 2.26
C PHE A 50 4.60 6.61 1.99
N ILE A 51 5.92 6.81 2.11
CA ILE A 51 6.58 8.08 1.81
C ILE A 51 6.38 8.44 0.33
N PHE A 52 6.53 7.46 -0.57
CA PHE A 52 6.30 7.66 -2.00
C PHE A 52 4.85 8.08 -2.30
N LEU A 53 3.87 7.45 -1.66
CA LEU A 53 2.46 7.81 -1.81
C LEU A 53 2.17 9.23 -1.31
N ILE A 54 2.72 9.63 -0.16
CA ILE A 54 2.59 11.01 0.34
C ILE A 54 3.22 11.99 -0.64
N LEU A 55 4.41 11.69 -1.14
CA LEU A 55 5.10 12.55 -2.10
C LEU A 55 4.27 12.70 -3.38
N LEU A 56 3.75 11.60 -3.91
CA LEU A 56 2.88 11.59 -5.08
C LEU A 56 1.62 12.43 -4.83
N MET A 57 0.98 12.27 -3.66
CA MET A 57 -0.19 13.05 -3.27
C MET A 57 0.12 14.55 -3.25
N LEU A 58 1.25 14.96 -2.67
CA LEU A 58 1.67 16.36 -2.65
C LEU A 58 1.95 16.91 -4.05
N VAL A 59 2.66 16.16 -4.90
CA VAL A 59 2.97 16.56 -6.27
C VAL A 59 1.70 16.72 -7.10
N VAL A 60 0.80 15.75 -7.04
CA VAL A 60 -0.49 15.79 -7.76
C VAL A 60 -1.35 16.94 -7.25
N THR A 61 -1.46 17.11 -5.93
CA THR A 61 -2.24 18.19 -5.33
C THR A 61 -1.69 19.56 -5.70
N ALA A 62 -0.37 19.74 -5.67
CA ALA A 62 0.26 20.98 -6.12
C ALA A 62 -0.01 21.24 -7.61
N HIS A 63 0.12 20.20 -8.45
CA HIS A 63 -0.16 20.30 -9.88
C HIS A 63 -1.63 20.68 -10.16
N ASP A 64 -2.57 20.08 -9.44
CA ASP A 64 -3.99 20.42 -9.52
C ASP A 64 -4.24 21.86 -9.07
N ILE A 65 -3.64 22.31 -7.97
CA ILE A 65 -3.75 23.71 -7.51
C ILE A 65 -3.21 24.69 -8.57
N PHE A 66 -2.03 24.44 -9.12
CA PHE A 66 -1.46 25.27 -10.18
C PHE A 66 -2.33 25.31 -11.43
N ARG A 67 -2.94 24.17 -11.79
CA ARG A 67 -3.85 24.08 -12.93
C ARG A 67 -5.19 24.80 -12.70
N ILE A 68 -5.67 24.84 -11.46
CA ILE A 68 -6.94 25.48 -11.10
C ILE A 68 -6.78 27.00 -10.92
N VAL A 69 -5.63 27.45 -10.40
CA VAL A 69 -5.32 28.87 -10.15
C VAL A 69 -4.76 29.58 -11.39
N GLY A 70 -4.09 28.84 -12.28
CA GLY A 70 -3.54 29.34 -13.54
C GLY A 70 -4.53 29.43 -14.69
#